data_AF-A0A957AYP6-F1
#
_entry.id   AF-A0A957AYP6-F1
#
_cell.length_a   1.000
_cell.length_b   1.000
_cell.length_c   1.000
_cell.angle_alpha   90.00
_cell.angle_beta   90.00
_cell.angle_gamma   90.00
#
_symmetry.space_group_name_H-M   'P 1'
#
loop_
_entity.id
_entity.type
_entity.pdbx_description
1 polymer ?
#
loop_
_entity_poly.entity_id
_entity_poly.type
_entity_poly.pdbx_seq_one_letter_code
_entity_poly.pdbx_strand_id
1 'polypeptide(L)'
;YQGYGRGLNLDNLHTLTRIATGGLKPDLTLLLDIDVERGLARRQVGGEEMNRLDLEAVTFHQRVRRGYHALAAAEPGRWITIDADRPVDEVQVDLCTAVLARLSRHQANPA
;
A
#
# COMPACT_ATOMS: atom_id res chain seq x y z
N TYR A 1 9.01 -0.32 1.57
CA TYR A 1 10.05 -1.21 2.13
C TYR A 1 11.47 -0.68 1.97
N GLN A 2 12.06 -0.64 0.77
CA GLN A 2 13.49 -0.29 0.62
C GLN A 2 13.82 1.16 1.03
N GLY A 3 12.95 2.12 0.69
CA GLY A 3 13.14 3.53 1.07
C GLY A 3 12.94 3.73 2.57
N TYR A 4 11.71 3.95 3.01
CA TYR A 4 11.40 4.22 4.41
C TYR A 4 11.79 3.11 5.40
N GLY A 5 11.68 1.84 5.01
CA GLY A 5 12.01 0.71 5.89
C GLY A 5 13.52 0.53 6.08
N ARG A 6 14.28 0.49 4.97
CA ARG A 6 15.73 0.24 4.97
C ARG A 6 16.61 1.48 4.83
N GLY A 7 16.02 2.67 4.77
CA GLY A 7 16.74 3.95 4.73
C GLY A 7 17.41 4.26 3.40
N LEU A 8 17.06 3.57 2.30
CA LEU A 8 17.60 3.94 0.99
C LEU A 8 17.07 5.30 0.54
N ASN A 9 17.91 6.06 -0.16
CA ASN A 9 17.56 7.36 -0.71
C ASN A 9 16.34 7.25 -1.65
N LEU A 10 15.31 8.07 -1.37
CA LEU A 10 14.03 8.02 -2.08
C LEU A 10 14.12 8.49 -3.54
N ASP A 11 14.95 9.49 -3.82
CA ASP A 11 15.12 10.02 -5.18
C ASP A 11 15.78 9.01 -6.11
N ASN A 12 16.78 8.29 -5.59
CA ASN A 12 17.41 7.17 -6.29
C ASN A 12 16.39 6.06 -6.57
N LEU A 13 15.56 5.71 -5.58
CA LEU A 13 14.51 4.71 -5.76
C LEU A 13 13.47 5.16 -6.79
N HIS A 14 13.00 6.41 -6.74
CA HIS A 14 12.07 6.95 -7.73
C HIS A 14 12.65 6.92 -9.14
N THR A 15 13.94 7.27 -9.27
CA THR A 15 14.65 7.23 -10.57
C THR A 15 14.74 5.81 -11.10
N LEU A 16 15.15 4.86 -10.26
CA LEU A 16 15.25 3.45 -10.63
C LEU A 16 13.89 2.86 -10.99
N THR A 17 12.84 3.14 -10.21
CA THR A 17 11.47 2.70 -10.51
C THR A 17 11.01 3.26 -11.84
N ARG A 18 11.21 4.56 -12.10
CA ARG A 18 10.83 5.18 -13.37
C ARG A 18 11.53 4.55 -14.57
N ILE A 19 12.83 4.26 -14.45
CA ILE A 19 13.58 3.58 -15.51
C ILE A 19 13.03 2.17 -15.73
N ALA A 20 12.84 1.40 -14.66
CA ALA A 20 12.39 0.02 -14.73
C ALA A 20 10.97 -0.12 -15.29
N THR A 21 10.08 0.85 -15.03
CA THR A 21 8.69 0.81 -15.51
C THR A 21 8.45 1.61 -16.80
N GLY A 22 9.47 2.26 -17.35
CA GLY A 22 9.29 3.21 -18.45
C GLY A 22 8.38 4.40 -18.08
N GLY A 23 8.29 4.73 -16.80
CA GLY A 23 7.39 5.76 -16.28
C GLY A 23 5.94 5.31 -16.08
N LEU A 24 5.60 4.05 -16.38
CA LEU A 24 4.27 3.51 -16.10
C LEU A 24 4.00 3.57 -14.58
N LYS A 25 2.83 4.09 -14.24
CA LYS A 25 2.29 4.15 -12.88
C LYS A 25 0.90 3.52 -12.85
N PRO A 26 0.50 2.92 -11.72
CA PRO A 26 -0.87 2.46 -11.56
C PRO A 26 -1.83 3.66 -11.60
N ASP A 27 -2.95 3.50 -12.32
CA ASP A 27 -4.03 4.48 -12.29
C ASP A 27 -4.60 4.56 -10.88
N LEU A 28 -4.82 3.42 -10.21
CA LEU A 28 -5.33 3.31 -8.85
C LEU A 28 -4.34 2.52 -7.97
N THR A 29 -4.14 2.97 -6.74
CA THR A 29 -3.40 2.24 -5.71
C THR A 29 -4.22 2.23 -4.43
N LEU A 30 -4.53 1.04 -3.93
CA LEU A 30 -5.27 0.84 -2.68
C LEU A 30 -4.28 0.54 -1.57
N LEU A 31 -4.21 1.40 -0.56
CA LEU A 31 -3.42 1.18 0.64
C LEU A 31 -4.34 0.58 1.71
N LEU A 32 -4.17 -0.71 1.98
CA LEU A 32 -4.78 -1.36 3.15
C LEU A 32 -3.99 -0.96 4.38
N ASP A 33 -4.46 0.06 5.11
CA ASP A 33 -3.81 0.53 6.32
C ASP A 33 -4.29 -0.30 7.51
N ILE A 34 -3.35 -0.92 8.20
CA ILE A 34 -3.60 -1.68 9.42
C ILE A 34 -2.58 -1.27 10.47
N ASP A 35 -2.99 -1.30 11.73
CA ASP A 35 -2.03 -1.21 12.82
C ASP A 35 -0.97 -2.31 12.71
N VAL A 36 0.29 -1.96 12.99
CA VAL A 36 1.43 -2.83 12.71
C VAL A 36 1.36 -4.08 13.57
N GLU A 37 1.12 -3.89 14.86
CA GLU A 37 1.05 -4.95 15.85
C GLU A 37 -0.15 -5.86 15.55
N ARG A 38 -1.31 -5.30 15.19
CA ARG A 38 -2.47 -6.09 14.74
C ARG A 38 -2.19 -6.88 13.47
N GLY A 39 -1.52 -6.28 12.49
CA GLY A 39 -1.15 -6.93 11.24
C GLY A 39 -0.19 -8.11 11.44
N LEU A 40 0.83 -7.93 12.27
CA LEU A 40 1.76 -9.01 12.65
C LEU A 40 1.03 -10.14 13.38
N ALA A 41 0.14 -9.81 14.32
CA ALA A 41 -0.65 -10.80 15.06
C ALA A 41 -1.56 -11.62 14.13
N ARG A 42 -2.29 -10.97 13.20
CA ARG A 42 -3.14 -11.66 12.21
C ARG A 42 -2.34 -12.63 11.34
N ARG A 43 -1.12 -12.25 10.95
CA ARG A 43 -0.26 -13.09 10.10
C ARG A 43 0.28 -14.32 10.82
N GLN A 44 0.60 -14.21 12.11
CA GLN A 44 0.99 -15.36 12.93
C GLN A 44 -0.12 -16.41 13.04
N VAL A 45 -1.39 -15.98 13.11
CA VAL A 45 -2.55 -16.87 13.21
C VAL A 45 -2.94 -17.46 11.86
N GLY A 46 -2.68 -16.76 10.75
CA GLY A 46 -3.04 -17.17 9.39
C GLY A 46 -2.31 -18.41 8.86
N GLY A 47 -1.30 -18.93 9.58
CA GLY A 47 -0.62 -20.18 9.25
C GLY A 47 0.29 -20.14 8.02
N GLU A 48 0.51 -18.96 7.44
CA GLU A 48 1.45 -18.77 6.33
C GLU A 48 2.89 -18.83 6.83
N GLU A 49 3.79 -19.39 6.00
CA GLU A 49 5.21 -19.45 6.31
C GLU A 49 5.77 -18.02 6.44
N MET A 50 6.32 -17.72 7.62
CA MET A 50 6.92 -16.41 7.88
C MET A 50 8.11 -16.20 6.95
N ASN A 51 8.09 -15.10 6.19
CA ASN A 51 9.20 -14.76 5.32
C ASN A 51 10.16 -13.78 5.98
N ARG A 52 11.27 -13.47 5.29
CA ARG A 52 12.32 -12.58 5.80
C ARG A 52 11.83 -11.19 6.21
N LEU A 53 10.73 -10.69 5.63
CA LEU A 53 10.16 -9.39 5.99
C LEU A 53 9.30 -9.47 7.25
N ASP A 54 8.73 -10.63 7.56
CA ASP A 54 7.92 -10.85 8.78
C ASP A 54 8.77 -10.95 10.04
N LEU A 55 10.06 -11.23 9.86
CA LEU A 55 11.05 -11.30 10.93
C LEU A 55 11.68 -9.93 11.23
N GLU A 56 11.31 -8.88 10.49
CA GLU A 56 11.80 -7.53 10.75
C GLU A 56 11.14 -6.95 12.01
N ALA A 57 11.83 -6.01 12.68
CA ALA A 57 11.33 -5.42 13.91
C ALA A 57 10.05 -4.60 13.68
N VAL A 58 9.19 -4.49 14.71
CA VAL A 58 8.00 -3.60 14.70
C VAL A 58 8.34 -2.19 14.21
N THR A 59 9.50 -1.63 14.60
CA THR A 59 9.95 -0.31 14.17
C THR A 59 10.18 -0.21 12.66
N PHE A 60 10.59 -1.29 12.00
CA PHE A 60 10.70 -1.36 10.54
C PHE A 60 9.32 -1.25 9.90
N HIS A 61 8.35 -2.04 10.37
CA HIS A 61 6.98 -1.99 9.86
C HIS A 61 6.32 -0.63 10.11
N GLN A 62 6.56 0.01 11.25
CA GLN A 62 6.10 1.37 11.53
C GLN A 62 6.69 2.40 10.54
N ARG A 63 7.99 2.31 10.22
CA ARG A 63 8.59 3.17 9.18
C ARG A 63 7.99 2.91 7.81
N VAL A 64 7.75 1.64 7.46
CA VAL A 64 7.12 1.26 6.20
C VAL A 64 5.69 1.84 6.11
N ARG A 65 4.88 1.68 7.16
CA ARG A 65 3.52 2.25 7.24
C ARG A 65 3.54 3.77 7.04
N ARG A 66 4.40 4.49 7.77
CA ARG A 66 4.58 5.95 7.61
C ARG A 66 4.96 6.32 6.17
N GLY A 67 5.84 5.53 5.54
CA GLY A 67 6.23 5.72 4.15
C GLY A 67 5.06 5.59 3.17
N TYR A 68 4.19 4.60 3.35
CA TYR A 68 3.00 4.44 2.53
C TYR A 68 2.02 5.60 2.69
N HIS A 69 1.79 6.08 3.91
CA HIS A 69 0.97 7.27 4.16
C HIS A 69 1.54 8.52 3.48
N ALA A 70 2.86 8.71 3.52
CA ALA A 70 3.51 9.83 2.82
C ALA A 70 3.32 9.74 1.29
N LEU A 71 3.42 8.54 0.70
CA LEU A 71 3.17 8.33 -0.72
C LEU A 71 1.71 8.57 -1.10
N ALA A 72 0.77 8.11 -0.27
CA ALA A 72 -0.66 8.32 -0.48
C ALA A 72 -1.03 9.81 -0.42
N ALA A 73 -0.47 10.54 0.54
CA ALA A 73 -0.68 11.98 0.68
C ALA A 73 -0.06 12.80 -0.47
N ALA A 74 1.03 12.32 -1.07
CA ALA A 74 1.68 13.00 -2.20
C ALA A 74 0.92 12.85 -3.52
N GLU A 75 0.11 11.79 -3.69
CA GLU A 75 -0.60 11.50 -4.94
C GLU A 75 -2.09 11.15 -4.69
N PRO A 76 -2.88 12.04 -4.06
CA PRO A 76 -4.25 11.74 -3.59
C PRO A 76 -5.24 11.45 -4.71
N GLY A 77 -4.91 11.80 -5.97
CA GLY A 77 -5.73 11.45 -7.13
C GLY A 77 -5.71 9.96 -7.49
N ARG A 78 -4.63 9.23 -7.16
CA ARG A 78 -4.48 7.80 -7.50
C ARG A 78 -4.44 6.88 -6.29
N TRP A 79 -4.13 7.39 -5.11
CA TRP A 79 -4.12 6.60 -3.88
C TRP A 79 -5.44 6.70 -3.13
N ILE A 80 -5.93 5.56 -2.64
CA ILE A 80 -7.05 5.48 -1.72
C ILE A 80 -6.60 4.62 -0.54
N THR A 81 -6.72 5.17 0.67
CA THR A 81 -6.42 4.43 1.90
C THR A 81 -7.71 3.79 2.41
N ILE A 82 -7.65 2.50 2.69
CA ILE A 82 -8.75 1.68 3.21
C ILE A 82 -8.34 1.25 4.62
N ASP A 83 -9.24 1.45 5.58
CA ASP A 83 -9.04 1.01 6.95
C ASP A 83 -9.17 -0.52 7.03
N ALA A 84 -8.03 -1.21 7.13
CA ALA A 84 -7.94 -2.65 7.23
C ALA A 84 -7.97 -3.17 8.68
N ASP A 85 -8.16 -2.30 9.68
CA ASP A 85 -8.43 -2.73 11.05
C ASP A 85 -9.87 -3.25 11.21
N ARG A 86 -10.77 -2.86 10.31
CA ARG A 86 -12.17 -3.31 10.25
C ARG A 86 -12.31 -4.81 9.93
N PRO A 87 -13.48 -5.42 10.18
CA PRO A 87 -13.80 -6.77 9.74
C PRO A 87 -13.60 -6.97 8.23
N VAL A 88 -13.21 -8.17 7.81
CA VAL A 88 -12.86 -8.48 6.41
C VAL A 88 -13.98 -8.14 5.42
N ASP A 89 -15.24 -8.38 5.79
CA ASP A 89 -16.39 -8.09 4.93
C ASP A 89 -16.55 -6.58 4.68
N GLU A 90 -16.29 -5.75 5.70
CA GLU A 90 -16.34 -4.30 5.58
C GLU A 90 -15.19 -3.78 4.72
N VAL A 91 -13.98 -4.31 4.92
CA VAL A 91 -12.81 -3.99 4.08
C VAL A 91 -13.07 -4.35 2.62
N GLN A 92 -13.70 -5.49 2.37
CA GLN A 92 -14.06 -5.93 1.02
C GLN A 92 -15.05 -4.97 0.36
N VAL A 93 -16.07 -4.51 1.10
CA VAL A 93 -17.04 -3.51 0.60
C VAL A 93 -16.33 -2.20 0.24
N ASP A 94 -15.44 -1.72 1.10
CA ASP A 94 -14.70 -0.48 0.87
C ASP A 94 -13.79 -0.60 -0.37
N LEU A 95 -13.10 -1.74 -0.54
CA LEU A 95 -12.29 -2.06 -1.71
C LEU A 95 -13.12 -2.06 -3.00
N CYS A 96 -14.24 -2.79 -3.02
CA CYS A 96 -15.12 -2.87 -4.19
C CYS A 96 -15.64 -1.49 -4.58
N THR A 97 -16.03 -0.68 -3.59
CA THR A 97 -16.53 0.68 -3.79
C THR A 97 -15.46 1.56 -4.45
N ALA A 98 -14.23 1.53 -3.94
CA ALA A 98 -13.11 2.30 -4.48
C ALA A 98 -12.76 1.90 -5.92
N VAL A 99 -12.76 0.60 -6.23
CA VAL A 99 -12.47 0.08 -7.57
C VAL A 99 -13.57 0.44 -8.56
N LEU A 100 -14.83 0.19 -8.21
CA LEU A 100 -15.97 0.49 -9.09
C LEU A 100 -16.05 1.98 -9.41
N ALA A 101 -15.89 2.84 -8.40
CA ALA A 101 -15.86 4.29 -8.60
C ALA A 101 -14.75 4.71 -9.58
N ARG A 102 -13.60 4.03 -9.57
CA ARG A 102 -12.53 4.31 -10.52
C ARG A 102 -12.87 3.87 -11.94
N LEU A 103 -13.39 2.66 -12.10
CA LEU A 103 -13.74 2.12 -13.41
C LEU A 103 -14.83 2.95 -14.10
N SER A 104 -15.84 3.39 -13.35
CA SER A 104 -16.90 4.26 -13.89
C SER A 104 -16.36 5.61 -14.39
N ARG A 105 -15.38 6.21 -13.70
CA ARG A 105 -14.73 7.45 -14.15
C ARG A 105 -13.91 7.25 -15.42
N HIS A 106 -13.33 6.07 -15.61
CA HIS A 106 -12.58 5.76 -16.82
C HIS A 106 -13.50 5.49 -18.02
N GLN A 107 -14.65 4.84 -17.80
CA GLN A 107 -15.67 4.65 -18.83
C GLN A 107 -16.31 5.97 -19.28
N ALA A 108 -16.43 6.96 -18.39
CA ALA A 108 -16.96 8.29 -18.70
C ALA A 108 -15.96 9.21 -19.42
N ASN A 109 -14.68 8.83 -19.48
CA ASN A 109 -13.63 9.58 -20.17
C ASN A 109 -12.64 8.61 -20.82
N PRO A 110 -13.06 7.90 -21.88
CA PRO A 110 -12.15 7.04 -22.62
C PRO A 110 -11.08 7.93 -23.25
N ALA A 111 -9.81 7.56 -23.06
CA ALA A 111 -8.66 8.27 -23.60
C ALA A 111 -8.76 8.49 -25.12
#